data_AF-A0A7J3XAH6-F1
#
_entry.id   AF-A0A7J3XAH6-F1
#
_cell.length_a   1.000
_cell.length_b   1.000
_cell.length_c   1.000
_cell.angle_alpha   90.00
_cell.angle_beta   90.00
_cell.angle_gamma   90.00
#
_symmetry.space_group_name_H-M   'P 1'
#
loop_
_entity.id
_entity.type
_entity.pdbx_description
1 polymer ?
#
loop_
_entity_poly.entity_id
_entity_poly.type
_entity_poly.pdbx_seq_one_letter_code
_entity_poly.pdbx_strand_id
1 'polypeptide(L)'
;MALPRPPSWALAACLALVALSIALLPQVAVAEVADPYTKLYELYVRVAKLASQGIDVGDVVEYLSRALKFLELERYADALEELERAEVILSELELSAGSVVLRMRLSKYGTAVALALVPVAIYVLLPRVYVYAWYRARRRWLVLRERTRR
;
A
#
# COMPACT_ATOMS: atom_id res chain seq x y z
N MET A 1 -1.34 -77.18 18.58
CA MET A 1 -1.09 -76.18 19.63
C MET A 1 -1.74 -74.87 19.21
N ALA A 2 -2.92 -74.54 19.75
CA ALA A 2 -3.66 -73.34 19.39
C ALA A 2 -3.13 -72.16 20.21
N LEU A 3 -2.64 -71.10 19.55
CA LEU A 3 -2.21 -69.88 20.21
C LEU A 3 -3.42 -69.16 20.83
N PRO A 4 -3.33 -68.67 22.09
CA PRO A 4 -4.42 -67.95 22.73
C PRO A 4 -4.70 -66.64 21.99
N ARG A 5 -5.97 -66.40 21.65
CA ARG A 5 -6.41 -65.13 21.05
C ARG A 5 -6.17 -64.00 22.06
N PRO A 6 -5.47 -62.92 21.68
CA PRO A 6 -5.26 -61.81 22.60
C PRO A 6 -6.61 -61.14 22.93
N PRO A 7 -6.80 -60.68 24.17
CA PRO A 7 -8.03 -60.04 24.56
C PRO A 7 -8.17 -58.67 23.85
N SER A 8 -9.40 -58.29 23.49
CA SER A 8 -9.71 -57.11 22.66
C SER A 8 -9.15 -55.79 23.20
N TRP A 9 -8.92 -55.68 24.51
CA TRP A 9 -8.32 -54.51 25.15
C TRP A 9 -6.83 -54.34 24.85
N ALA A 10 -6.10 -55.43 24.55
CA ALA A 10 -4.68 -55.37 24.19
C ALA A 10 -4.49 -54.78 22.78
N LEU A 11 -5.40 -55.11 21.85
CA LEU A 11 -5.41 -54.52 20.52
C LEU A 11 -5.75 -53.03 20.56
N ALA A 12 -6.70 -52.64 21.42
CA ALA A 12 -7.04 -51.23 21.64
C ALA A 12 -5.88 -50.44 22.26
N ALA A 13 -5.17 -51.02 23.23
CA ALA A 13 -4.00 -50.41 23.84
C ALA A 13 -2.85 -50.24 22.83
N CYS A 14 -2.59 -51.24 21.98
CA CYS A 14 -1.60 -51.12 20.91
C CYS A 14 -1.99 -50.04 19.88
N LEU A 15 -3.25 -49.97 19.47
CA LEU A 15 -3.74 -48.92 18.56
C LEU A 15 -3.61 -47.52 19.17
N ALA A 16 -3.90 -47.38 20.48
CA ALA A 16 -3.73 -46.12 21.19
C ALA A 16 -2.25 -45.70 21.29
N LEU A 17 -1.34 -46.65 21.52
CA LEU A 17 0.11 -46.40 21.54
C LEU A 17 0.67 -46.00 20.17
N VAL A 18 0.16 -46.61 19.09
CA VAL A 18 0.51 -46.22 17.71
C VAL A 18 -0.07 -44.86 17.35
N ALA A 19 -1.29 -44.55 17.76
CA ALA A 19 -1.86 -43.21 17.57
C ALA A 19 -1.08 -42.14 18.35
N LEU A 20 -0.64 -42.46 19.57
CA LEU A 20 0.16 -41.56 20.40
C LEU A 20 1.57 -41.35 19.83
N SER A 21 2.19 -42.37 19.23
CA SER A 21 3.50 -42.22 18.59
C SER A 21 3.43 -41.38 17.31
N ILE A 22 2.33 -41.43 16.56
CA ILE A 22 2.08 -40.57 15.40
C ILE A 22 1.84 -39.11 15.85
N ALA A 23 1.16 -38.90 16.97
CA ALA A 23 0.92 -37.56 17.52
C ALA A 23 2.18 -36.90 18.13
N LEU A 24 3.15 -37.70 18.57
CA LEU A 24 4.43 -37.22 19.13
C LEU A 24 5.51 -36.97 18.08
N LEU A 25 5.27 -37.30 16.81
CA LEU A 25 6.17 -36.88 15.74
C LEU A 25 6.13 -35.34 15.71
N PRO A 26 7.28 -34.64 15.85
CA PRO A 26 7.30 -33.22 15.55
C PRO A 26 6.81 -33.09 14.11
N GLN A 27 5.73 -32.34 13.91
CA GLN A 27 5.31 -31.92 12.60
C GLN A 27 6.45 -31.01 12.10
N VAL A 28 7.44 -31.62 11.44
CA VAL A 28 8.44 -30.88 10.70
C VAL A 28 7.65 -30.26 9.56
N ALA A 29 7.17 -29.04 9.79
CA ALA A 29 6.73 -28.18 8.73
C ALA A 29 7.93 -28.07 7.79
N VAL A 30 7.90 -28.83 6.70
CA VAL A 30 8.77 -28.59 5.56
C VAL A 30 8.35 -27.20 5.11
N ALA A 31 9.14 -26.19 5.51
CA ALA A 31 9.11 -24.91 4.86
C ALA A 31 9.45 -25.21 3.40
N GLU A 32 8.41 -25.29 2.58
CA GLU A 32 8.53 -25.36 1.14
C GLU A 32 9.41 -24.16 0.78
N VAL A 33 10.64 -24.44 0.35
CA VAL A 33 11.57 -23.41 -0.12
C VAL A 33 10.86 -22.78 -1.29
N ALA A 34 10.21 -21.63 -1.05
CA ALA A 34 9.42 -20.94 -2.04
C ALA A 34 10.32 -20.76 -3.27
N ASP A 35 9.90 -21.38 -4.37
CA ASP A 35 10.65 -21.37 -5.61
C ASP A 35 11.04 -19.91 -5.95
N PRO A 36 12.34 -19.60 -6.10
CA PRO A 36 12.80 -18.24 -6.36
C PRO A 36 12.10 -17.57 -7.54
N TYR A 37 11.67 -18.35 -8.54
CA TYR A 37 10.88 -17.84 -9.66
C TYR A 37 9.48 -17.38 -9.25
N THR A 38 8.83 -18.09 -8.33
CA THR A 38 7.54 -17.68 -7.78
C THR A 38 7.68 -16.37 -7.02
N LYS A 39 8.71 -16.25 -6.18
CA LYS A 39 8.99 -15.01 -5.44
C LYS A 39 9.28 -13.83 -6.38
N LEU A 40 10.06 -14.07 -7.44
CA LEU A 40 10.35 -13.06 -8.46
C LEU A 40 9.08 -12.60 -9.17
N TYR A 41 8.20 -13.52 -9.56
CA TYR A 41 6.94 -13.19 -10.22
C TYR A 41 6.02 -12.36 -9.33
N GLU A 42 5.87 -12.74 -8.06
CA GLU A 42 5.04 -11.99 -7.10
C GLU A 42 5.54 -10.56 -6.89
N LEU A 43 6.86 -10.36 -6.77
CA LEU A 43 7.45 -9.04 -6.65
C LEU A 43 7.25 -8.22 -7.93
N TYR A 44 7.39 -8.84 -9.10
CA TYR A 44 7.17 -8.18 -10.38
C TYR A 44 5.73 -7.67 -10.54
N VAL A 45 4.73 -8.49 -10.16
CA VAL A 45 3.31 -8.08 -10.19
C VAL A 45 3.05 -6.90 -9.26
N ARG A 46 3.63 -6.90 -8.05
CA ARG A 46 3.54 -5.78 -7.10
C ARG A 46 4.18 -4.50 -7.66
N VAL A 47 5.37 -4.61 -8.26
CA VAL A 47 6.04 -3.49 -8.95
C VAL A 47 5.20 -2.94 -10.08
N ALA A 48 4.63 -3.79 -10.94
CA ALA A 48 3.76 -3.37 -12.03
C ALA A 48 2.52 -2.62 -11.53
N LYS A 49 1.93 -3.06 -10.41
CA LYS A 49 0.81 -2.37 -9.76
C LYS A 49 1.22 -0.98 -9.27
N LEU A 50 2.37 -0.82 -8.61
CA LEU A 50 2.86 0.48 -8.15
C LEU A 50 3.20 1.42 -9.31
N ALA A 51 3.85 0.89 -10.36
CA ALA A 51 4.13 1.64 -11.58
C ALA A 51 2.85 2.18 -12.23
N SER A 52 1.78 1.37 -12.26
CA SER A 52 0.46 1.80 -12.78
C SER A 52 -0.18 2.93 -11.98
N GLN A 53 0.24 3.11 -10.72
CA GLN A 53 -0.20 4.20 -9.86
C GLN A 53 0.63 5.48 -10.03
N GLY A 54 1.63 5.46 -10.93
CA GLY A 54 2.52 6.59 -11.22
C GLY A 54 3.64 6.75 -10.19
N ILE A 55 3.97 5.70 -9.46
CA ILE A 55 5.06 5.68 -8.49
C ILE A 55 6.33 5.23 -9.23
N ASP A 56 7.43 5.91 -8.96
CA ASP A 56 8.73 5.53 -9.50
C ASP A 56 9.22 4.24 -8.84
N VAL A 57 9.50 3.24 -9.65
CA VAL A 57 9.95 1.90 -9.24
C VAL A 57 11.27 1.52 -9.90
N GLY A 58 11.98 2.48 -10.51
CA GLY A 58 13.21 2.22 -11.28
C GLY A 58 14.24 1.39 -10.51
N ASP A 59 14.48 1.76 -9.25
CA ASP A 59 15.45 1.06 -8.38
C ASP A 59 15.04 -0.41 -8.15
N VAL A 60 13.76 -0.67 -7.88
CA VAL A 60 13.26 -2.04 -7.63
C VAL A 60 13.36 -2.91 -8.88
N VAL A 61 13.10 -2.33 -10.06
CA VAL A 61 13.24 -3.04 -11.34
C VAL A 61 14.68 -3.44 -11.61
N GLU A 62 15.66 -2.62 -11.21
CA GLU A 62 17.07 -2.97 -11.34
C GLU A 62 17.43 -4.20 -10.49
N TYR A 63 16.99 -4.24 -9.23
CA TYR A 63 17.21 -5.39 -8.34
C TYR A 63 16.54 -6.66 -8.86
N LEU A 64 15.30 -6.58 -9.36
CA LEU A 64 14.60 -7.71 -9.96
C LEU A 64 15.30 -8.21 -11.24
N SER A 65 15.82 -7.30 -12.07
CA SER A 65 16.59 -7.65 -13.27
C SER A 65 17.88 -8.37 -12.92
N ARG A 66 18.57 -7.93 -11.86
CA ARG A 66 19.79 -8.58 -11.36
C ARG A 66 19.50 -9.95 -10.75
N ALA A 67 18.42 -10.07 -9.98
CA ALA A 67 17.96 -11.35 -9.45
C ALA A 67 17.65 -12.35 -10.58
N LEU A 68 16.99 -11.91 -11.66
CA LEU A 68 16.72 -12.76 -12.82
C LEU A 68 18.02 -13.28 -13.45
N LYS A 69 19.03 -12.43 -13.62
CA LYS A 69 20.35 -12.85 -14.13
C LYS A 69 21.02 -13.89 -13.22
N PHE A 70 20.89 -13.75 -11.90
CA PHE A 70 21.42 -14.76 -10.98
C PHE A 70 20.66 -16.08 -11.06
N LEU A 71 19.35 -16.07 -11.30
CA LEU A 71 18.57 -17.28 -11.55
C LEU A 71 18.95 -17.96 -12.86
N GLU A 72 19.19 -17.19 -13.93
CA GLU A 72 19.68 -17.72 -15.21
C GLU A 72 21.07 -18.38 -15.10
N LEU A 73 21.89 -17.91 -14.17
CA LEU A 73 23.22 -18.46 -13.87
C LEU A 73 23.20 -19.58 -12.80
N GLU A 74 22.02 -20.06 -12.41
CA GLU A 74 21.81 -21.07 -11.35
C GLU A 74 22.38 -20.65 -9.98
N ARG A 75 22.59 -19.35 -9.77
CA ARG A 75 23.08 -18.74 -8.52
C ARG A 75 21.92 -18.36 -7.60
N TYR A 76 21.22 -19.36 -7.10
CA TYR A 76 19.97 -19.17 -6.34
C TYR A 76 20.14 -18.36 -5.04
N ALA A 77 21.26 -18.52 -4.32
CA ALA A 77 21.50 -17.79 -3.08
C ALA A 77 21.65 -16.27 -3.33
N ASP A 78 22.42 -15.89 -4.36
CA ASP A 78 22.61 -14.49 -4.74
C ASP A 78 21.30 -13.89 -5.29
N ALA A 79 20.52 -14.68 -6.04
CA ALA A 79 19.21 -14.26 -6.51
C ALA A 79 18.26 -13.96 -5.35
N LEU A 80 18.20 -14.83 -4.34
CA LEU A 80 17.35 -14.64 -3.16
C LEU A 80 17.74 -13.38 -2.38
N GLU A 81 19.02 -13.09 -2.24
CA GLU A 81 19.49 -11.86 -1.58
C GLU A 81 19.00 -10.60 -2.32
N GLU A 82 19.11 -10.56 -3.65
CA GLU A 82 18.61 -9.42 -4.42
C GLU A 82 17.07 -9.33 -4.41
N LEU A 83 16.35 -10.46 -4.36
CA LEU A 83 14.89 -10.48 -4.21
C LEU A 83 14.45 -9.96 -2.84
N GLU A 84 15.18 -10.29 -1.77
CA GLU A 84 14.91 -9.74 -0.43
C GLU A 84 15.16 -8.24 -0.37
N ARG A 85 16.25 -7.75 -0.98
CA ARG A 85 16.50 -6.30 -1.09
C ARG A 85 15.39 -5.60 -1.87
N ALA A 86 14.98 -6.17 -3.00
CA ALA A 86 13.86 -5.66 -3.78
C ALA A 86 12.57 -5.62 -2.95
N GLU A 87 12.30 -6.65 -2.16
CA GLU A 87 11.12 -6.75 -1.30
C GLU A 87 11.09 -5.70 -0.17
N VAL A 88 12.24 -5.43 0.46
CA VAL A 88 12.35 -4.38 1.49
C VAL A 88 12.05 -3.01 0.90
N ILE A 89 12.71 -2.67 -0.20
CA ILE A 89 12.51 -1.38 -0.88
C ILE A 89 11.06 -1.25 -1.37
N LEU A 90 10.53 -2.31 -1.97
CA LEU A 90 9.15 -2.34 -2.45
C LEU A 90 8.14 -2.12 -1.32
N SER A 91 8.36 -2.74 -0.17
CA SER A 91 7.49 -2.58 1.00
C SER A 91 7.51 -1.14 1.53
N GLU A 92 8.67 -0.49 1.54
CA GLU A 92 8.81 0.93 1.89
C GLU A 92 8.08 1.84 0.87
N LEU A 93 8.20 1.53 -0.42
CA LEU A 93 7.46 2.21 -1.47
C LEU A 93 5.95 2.01 -1.31
N GLU A 94 5.47 0.82 -0.97
CA GLU A 94 4.03 0.57 -0.74
C GLU A 94 3.48 1.34 0.46
N LEU A 95 4.27 1.48 1.53
CA LEU A 95 3.89 2.28 2.70
C LEU A 95 3.80 3.77 2.36
N SER A 96 4.76 4.29 1.59
CA SER A 96 4.77 5.69 1.17
C SER A 96 3.75 5.99 0.04
N ALA A 97 3.46 5.00 -0.80
CA ALA A 97 2.53 5.04 -1.93
C ALA A 97 1.15 5.57 -1.53
N GLY A 98 0.60 5.09 -0.42
CA GLY A 98 -0.74 5.50 0.05
C GLY A 98 -0.86 7.01 0.20
N SER A 99 0.16 7.66 0.77
CA SER A 99 0.19 9.11 0.99
C SER A 99 0.46 9.90 -0.30
N VAL A 100 1.33 9.40 -1.17
CA VAL A 100 1.72 10.04 -2.44
C VAL A 100 0.54 10.00 -3.42
N VAL A 101 -0.12 8.85 -3.57
CA VAL A 101 -1.29 8.69 -4.44
C VAL A 101 -2.46 9.53 -3.93
N LEU A 102 -2.69 9.60 -2.61
CA LEU A 102 -3.70 10.48 -2.02
C LEU A 102 -3.44 11.94 -2.35
N ARG A 103 -2.20 12.42 -2.15
CA ARG A 103 -1.84 13.82 -2.45
C ARG A 103 -2.01 14.15 -3.93
N MET A 104 -1.61 13.23 -4.81
CA MET A 104 -1.71 13.40 -6.25
C MET A 104 -3.16 13.35 -6.75
N ARG A 105 -4.03 12.55 -6.14
CA ARG A 105 -5.48 12.59 -6.40
C ARG A 105 -6.11 13.86 -5.84
N LEU A 106 -5.76 14.26 -4.61
CA LEU A 106 -6.28 15.48 -4.01
C LEU A 106 -5.93 16.72 -4.82
N SER A 107 -4.71 16.80 -5.37
CA SER A 107 -4.33 17.95 -6.20
C SER A 107 -5.14 17.98 -7.50
N LYS A 108 -5.29 16.84 -8.20
CA LYS A 108 -6.05 16.75 -9.45
C LYS A 108 -7.53 17.06 -9.27
N TYR A 109 -8.19 16.44 -8.29
CA TYR A 109 -9.60 16.68 -8.04
C TYR A 109 -9.85 18.01 -7.32
N GLY A 110 -8.93 18.41 -6.44
CA GLY A 110 -9.00 19.68 -5.71
C GLY A 110 -8.92 20.88 -6.65
N THR A 111 -8.06 20.85 -7.67
CA THR A 111 -8.01 21.93 -8.68
C THR A 111 -9.30 21.99 -9.49
N ALA A 112 -9.85 20.84 -9.90
CA ALA A 112 -11.13 20.79 -10.63
C ALA A 112 -12.28 21.36 -9.79
N VAL A 113 -12.39 20.96 -8.52
CA VAL A 113 -13.39 21.48 -7.58
C VAL A 113 -13.19 22.97 -7.32
N ALA A 114 -11.94 23.42 -7.14
CA ALA A 114 -11.63 24.83 -6.96
C ALA A 114 -12.09 25.67 -8.15
N LEU A 115 -11.79 25.22 -9.39
CA LEU A 115 -12.24 25.88 -10.61
C LEU A 115 -13.76 25.89 -10.73
N ALA A 116 -14.44 24.79 -10.39
CA ALA A 116 -15.90 24.73 -10.39
C ALA A 116 -16.53 25.67 -9.35
N LEU A 117 -15.84 25.91 -8.23
CA LEU A 117 -16.29 26.82 -7.18
C LEU A 117 -16.06 28.30 -7.50
N VAL A 118 -15.14 28.65 -8.41
CA VAL A 118 -14.87 30.05 -8.81
C VAL A 118 -16.15 30.82 -9.17
N PRO A 119 -17.00 30.36 -10.13
CA PRO A 119 -18.21 31.11 -10.50
C PRO A 119 -19.21 31.23 -9.35
N VAL A 120 -19.36 30.18 -8.53
CA VAL A 120 -20.26 30.20 -7.35
C VAL A 120 -19.76 31.20 -6.31
N ALA A 121 -18.45 31.20 -6.04
CA ALA A 121 -17.81 32.13 -5.12
C ALA A 121 -17.98 33.57 -5.61
N ILE A 122 -17.75 33.84 -6.91
CA ILE A 122 -17.98 35.15 -7.52
C ILE A 122 -19.43 35.58 -7.30
N TYR A 123 -20.40 34.74 -7.63
CA TYR A 123 -21.81 35.09 -7.52
C TYR A 123 -22.25 35.43 -6.09
N VAL A 124 -21.68 34.76 -5.08
CA VAL A 124 -22.03 34.96 -3.67
C VAL A 124 -21.21 36.09 -3.00
N LEU A 125 -19.90 36.17 -3.25
CA LEU A 125 -19.02 37.15 -2.62
C LEU A 125 -19.15 38.53 -3.25
N LEU A 126 -19.24 38.62 -4.58
CA LEU A 126 -19.18 39.90 -5.29
C LEU A 126 -20.31 40.86 -4.86
N PRO A 127 -21.59 40.44 -4.69
CA PRO A 127 -22.63 41.32 -4.18
C PRO A 127 -22.34 41.86 -2.77
N ARG A 128 -21.81 41.02 -1.88
CA ARG A 128 -21.50 41.43 -0.49
C ARG A 128 -20.32 42.39 -0.44
N VAL A 129 -19.26 42.09 -1.20
CA VAL A 129 -18.07 42.94 -1.33
C VAL A 129 -18.44 44.28 -1.95
N TYR A 130 -19.31 44.28 -2.97
CA TYR A 130 -19.81 45.48 -3.62
C TYR A 130 -20.54 46.39 -2.62
N VAL A 131 -21.51 45.86 -1.87
CA VAL A 131 -22.26 46.65 -0.88
C VAL A 131 -21.33 47.19 0.21
N TYR A 132 -20.40 46.38 0.69
CA TYR A 132 -19.43 46.80 1.70
C TYR A 132 -18.52 47.93 1.19
N ALA A 133 -17.98 47.78 -0.03
CA ALA A 133 -17.15 48.78 -0.68
C ALA A 133 -17.93 50.08 -0.93
N TRP A 134 -19.17 49.98 -1.39
CA TRP A 134 -20.06 51.12 -1.61
C TRP A 134 -20.36 51.87 -0.31
N TYR A 135 -20.70 51.15 0.76
CA TYR A 135 -20.99 51.77 2.06
C TYR A 135 -19.74 52.47 2.62
N ARG A 136 -18.56 51.84 2.51
CA ARG A 136 -17.29 52.42 2.96
C ARG A 136 -16.91 53.65 2.14
N ALA A 137 -17.09 53.62 0.83
CA ALA A 137 -16.89 54.78 -0.02
C ALA A 137 -17.84 55.92 0.37
N ARG A 138 -19.15 55.65 0.50
CA ARG A 138 -20.16 56.67 0.83
C ARG A 138 -19.92 57.36 2.17
N ARG A 139 -19.45 56.65 3.21
CA ARG A 139 -19.08 57.27 4.50
C ARG A 139 -17.98 58.32 4.34
N ARG A 140 -16.98 58.09 3.49
CA ARG A 140 -15.88 59.05 3.28
C ARG A 140 -16.35 60.36 2.66
N TRP A 141 -17.36 60.32 1.79
CA TRP A 141 -17.90 61.51 1.13
C TRP A 141 -18.73 62.38 2.06
N LEU A 142 -19.49 61.77 2.99
CA LEU A 142 -20.26 62.51 4.00
C LEU A 142 -19.34 63.26 4.98
N VAL A 143 -18.28 62.61 5.46
CA VAL A 143 -17.31 63.22 6.39
C VAL A 143 -16.55 64.39 5.76
N LEU A 144 -16.22 64.32 4.45
CA LEU A 144 -15.60 65.45 3.77
C LEU A 144 -16.53 66.67 3.72
N ARG A 145 -17.81 66.45 3.44
CA ARG A 145 -18.80 67.53 3.26
C ARG A 145 -19.10 68.29 4.56
N GLU A 146 -19.05 67.62 5.71
CA GLU A 146 -19.20 68.27 7.02
C GLU A 146 -18.00 69.14 7.39
N ARG A 147 -16.80 68.79 6.94
CA ARG A 147 -15.58 69.58 7.16
C ARG A 147 -15.53 70.87 6.35
N THR A 148 -16.13 70.90 5.17
CA THR A 148 -16.13 72.08 4.28
C THR A 148 -17.23 73.09 4.62
N ARG A 149 -18.16 72.74 5.51
CA ARG A 149 -19.32 73.58 5.86
C ARG A 149 -19.21 74.27 7.23
N ARG A 150 -18.15 73.99 7.99
CA ARG A 150 -17.70 74.75 9.17
C ARG A 150 -16.57 75.68 8.75
#